data_AF-A0A5C7EGU1-F1
#
_entry.id   AF-A0A5C7EGU1-F1
#
_cell.length_a   1.000
_cell.length_b   1.000
_cell.length_c   1.000
_cell.angle_alpha   90.00
_cell.angle_beta   90.00
_cell.angle_gamma   90.00
#
_symmetry.space_group_name_H-M   'P 1'
#
loop_
_entity.id
_entity.type
_entity.pdbx_description
1 polymer ?
#
loop_
_entity_poly.entity_id
_entity_poly.type
_entity_poly.pdbx_seq_one_letter_code
_entity_poly.pdbx_strand_id
1 'polypeptide(L)'
;MRVDEFIAIPDWIGQRDTERHLGYAIKRHLSKFAPTQARVAIAVLPDGRRYKLDGHTRALAWRRGLLKPPPMLLVDVHYVRSVDEARERYREYDAPEAAETAGDRVFEALREAGLVGVFSSSFMRRAAIARALFLATGMTDMRHAVESCKLALLLLDSVEPTRPLFRTGIVAAALVDFMARGSDAMLFWRAYRSRAGTKNESGMDGPEALARVVENLRAARSYGGAAEMPLVRTALTIVEGHARHRRWRYLPRLGDGPSPEEYLRRHGVARPGADDPPRVPARLESSS
;
A
#
# COMPACT_ATOMS: atom_id res chain seq x y z
N MET A 1 18.60 30.51 10.52
CA MET A 1 19.94 29.91 10.79
C MET A 1 20.62 29.59 9.47
N ARG A 2 21.94 29.74 9.34
CA ARG A 2 22.66 29.26 8.14
C ARG A 2 22.73 27.74 8.12
N VAL A 3 22.78 27.14 6.93
CA VAL A 3 22.84 25.67 6.81
C VAL A 3 24.10 25.10 7.46
N ASP A 4 25.26 25.73 7.28
CA ASP A 4 26.53 25.28 7.89
C ASP A 4 26.47 25.31 9.43
N GLU A 5 25.84 26.35 9.98
CA GLU A 5 25.61 26.47 11.43
C GLU A 5 24.73 25.33 11.94
N PHE A 6 23.67 24.98 11.20
CA PHE A 6 22.80 23.86 11.55
C PHE A 6 23.50 22.51 11.41
N ILE A 7 24.28 22.29 10.35
CA ILE A 7 25.04 21.04 10.14
C ILE A 7 25.99 20.78 11.31
N ALA A 8 26.60 21.83 11.86
CA ALA A 8 27.53 21.75 12.99
C ALA A 8 26.87 21.37 14.32
N ILE A 9 25.55 21.51 14.47
CA ILE A 9 24.84 21.08 15.68
C ILE A 9 24.91 19.55 15.79
N PRO A 10 25.26 18.96 16.94
CA PRO A 10 25.26 17.51 17.11
C PRO A 10 23.89 16.88 16.82
N ASP A 11 23.91 15.72 16.15
CA ASP A 11 22.71 14.91 15.99
C ASP A 11 22.28 14.31 17.34
N TRP A 12 21.02 13.88 17.43
CA TRP A 12 20.53 13.20 18.63
C TRP A 12 21.17 11.81 18.82
N ILE A 13 21.60 11.48 20.04
CA ILE A 13 22.31 10.21 20.34
C ILE A 13 21.46 8.96 20.01
N GLY A 14 20.13 9.06 20.11
CA GLY A 14 19.19 7.96 19.81
C GLY A 14 18.67 7.94 18.37
N GLN A 15 19.30 8.68 17.45
CA GLN A 15 18.89 8.78 16.06
C GLN A 15 18.98 7.43 15.34
N ARG A 16 18.05 7.19 14.41
CA ARG A 16 18.06 6.02 13.51
C ARG A 16 19.27 6.09 12.56
N ASP A 17 19.69 4.93 12.02
CA ASP A 17 20.77 4.82 11.03
C ASP A 17 20.52 5.70 9.78
N THR A 18 21.03 6.92 9.83
CA THR A 18 20.70 7.96 8.86
C THR A 18 21.40 7.74 7.52
N GLU A 19 22.49 6.97 7.51
CA GLU A 19 23.18 6.59 6.28
C GLU A 19 22.33 5.63 5.44
N ARG A 20 21.75 4.61 6.08
CA ARG A 20 20.85 3.67 5.41
C ARG A 20 19.62 4.36 4.83
N HIS A 21 19.09 5.37 5.53
CA HIS A 21 17.91 6.11 5.09
C HIS A 21 18.21 7.18 4.02
N LEU A 22 19.42 7.72 3.96
CA LEU A 22 19.81 8.79 3.04
C LEU A 22 19.62 8.40 1.56
N GLY A 23 20.11 7.22 1.16
CA GLY A 23 19.99 6.75 -0.22
C GLY A 23 18.55 6.59 -0.69
N TYR A 24 17.65 6.17 0.23
CA TYR A 24 16.23 6.04 -0.04
C TYR A 24 15.51 7.40 -0.07
N ALA A 25 15.85 8.30 0.86
CA ALA A 25 15.22 9.61 0.98
C ALA A 25 15.54 10.52 -0.22
N ILE A 26 16.80 10.53 -0.68
CA ILE A 26 17.24 11.27 -1.88
C ILE A 26 16.46 10.80 -3.10
N LYS A 27 16.34 9.47 -3.31
CA LYS A 27 15.66 8.92 -4.48
C LYS A 27 14.15 9.18 -4.51
N ARG A 28 13.51 9.44 -3.36
CA ARG A 28 12.04 9.57 -3.28
C ARG A 28 11.51 10.99 -3.12
N HIS A 29 11.94 11.72 -2.08
CA HIS A 29 11.25 12.95 -1.68
C HIS A 29 12.18 14.13 -1.39
N LEU A 30 13.49 13.91 -1.27
CA LEU A 30 14.44 15.00 -1.04
C LEU A 30 15.09 15.53 -2.34
N SER A 31 14.97 14.83 -3.47
CA SER A 31 15.55 15.26 -4.76
C SER A 31 14.89 16.51 -5.34
N LYS A 32 13.62 16.78 -5.01
CA LYS A 32 12.92 18.02 -5.37
C LYS A 32 12.87 18.91 -4.14
N PHE A 33 13.42 20.11 -4.27
CA PHE A 33 13.32 21.12 -3.21
C PHE A 33 11.86 21.49 -2.98
N ALA A 34 11.42 21.43 -1.73
CA ALA A 34 10.16 21.99 -1.28
C ALA A 34 10.46 23.03 -0.19
N PRO A 35 9.79 24.20 -0.15
CA PRO A 35 10.01 25.20 0.88
C PRO A 35 9.92 24.66 2.31
N THR A 36 9.08 23.65 2.54
CA THR A 36 8.96 22.93 3.82
C THR A 36 10.26 22.24 4.26
N GLN A 37 11.17 21.90 3.34
CA GLN A 37 12.46 21.29 3.66
C GLN A 37 13.46 22.28 4.27
N ALA A 38 13.21 23.60 4.16
CA ALA A 38 13.99 24.63 4.84
C ALA A 38 13.61 24.80 6.32
N ARG A 39 12.52 24.16 6.77
CA ARG A 39 12.13 24.12 8.18
C ARG A 39 12.82 22.97 8.89
N VAL A 40 13.37 23.24 10.07
CA VAL A 40 14.03 22.27 10.95
C VAL A 40 13.75 22.64 12.41
N ALA A 41 14.06 21.74 13.34
CA ALA A 41 13.87 21.98 14.76
C ALA A 41 15.12 21.61 15.57
N ILE A 42 15.39 22.36 16.64
CA ILE A 42 16.48 22.11 17.60
C ILE A 42 15.97 22.21 19.04
N ALA A 43 16.65 21.51 19.94
CA ALA A 43 16.55 21.70 21.38
C ALA A 43 17.75 22.51 21.88
N VAL A 44 17.53 23.38 22.86
CA VAL A 44 18.56 24.16 23.56
C VAL A 44 18.43 23.93 25.06
N LEU A 45 19.50 23.42 25.68
CA LEU A 45 19.60 23.20 27.12
C LEU A 45 19.94 24.48 27.89
N PRO A 46 19.76 24.51 29.23
CA PRO A 46 20.12 25.68 30.05
C PRO A 46 21.62 26.03 30.00
N ASP A 47 22.48 25.04 29.73
CA ASP A 47 23.93 25.23 29.55
C ASP A 47 24.32 25.68 28.13
N GLY A 48 23.35 25.92 27.26
CA GLY A 48 23.55 26.38 25.89
C GLY A 48 23.86 25.29 24.87
N ARG A 49 24.03 24.02 25.30
CA ARG A 49 24.18 22.89 24.35
C ARG A 49 22.94 22.76 23.47
N ARG A 50 23.16 22.41 22.21
CA ARG A 50 22.11 22.28 21.18
C ARG A 50 22.08 20.87 20.62
N TYR A 51 20.88 20.37 20.32
CA TYR A 51 20.67 19.09 19.64
C TYR A 51 19.68 19.25 18.50
N LYS A 52 19.88 18.54 17.40
CA LYS A 52 18.90 18.46 16.32
C LYS A 52 17.69 17.63 16.75
N LEU A 53 16.48 18.14 16.50
CA LEU A 53 15.22 17.41 16.70
C LEU A 53 14.63 16.91 15.37
N ASP A 54 14.77 17.69 14.30
CA ASP A 54 14.40 17.33 12.93
C ASP A 54 15.51 17.73 11.96
N GLY A 55 15.46 17.28 10.70
CA GLY A 55 16.36 17.71 9.63
C GLY A 55 17.65 16.91 9.52
N HIS A 56 17.79 15.83 10.30
CA HIS A 56 18.94 14.92 10.33
C HIS A 56 19.39 14.44 8.95
N THR A 57 18.50 13.79 8.19
CA THR A 57 18.81 13.27 6.84
C THR A 57 19.12 14.41 5.85
N ARG A 58 18.47 15.57 6.00
CA ARG A 58 18.73 16.76 5.17
C ARG A 58 20.11 17.35 5.47
N ALA A 59 20.48 17.49 6.74
CA ALA A 59 21.79 17.95 7.17
C ALA A 59 22.92 17.04 6.66
N LEU A 60 22.74 15.72 6.73
CA LEU A 60 23.68 14.76 6.17
C LEU A 60 23.81 14.91 4.64
N ALA A 61 22.68 15.09 3.93
CA ALA A 61 22.68 15.28 2.49
C ALA A 61 23.38 16.58 2.06
N TRP A 62 23.12 17.70 2.74
CA TRP A 62 23.80 18.97 2.51
C TRP A 62 25.29 18.87 2.80
N ARG A 63 25.68 18.25 3.92
CA ARG A 63 27.09 18.00 4.29
C ARG A 63 27.84 17.19 3.23
N ARG A 64 27.16 16.24 2.57
CA ARG A 64 27.74 15.40 1.51
C ARG A 64 27.62 16.00 0.11
N GLY A 65 27.04 17.21 -0.03
CA GLY A 65 26.81 17.83 -1.33
C GLY A 65 25.78 17.09 -2.22
N LEU A 66 24.98 16.19 -1.63
CA LEU A 66 23.99 15.40 -2.37
C LEU A 66 22.70 16.18 -2.65
N LEU A 67 22.49 17.28 -1.94
CA LEU A 67 21.37 18.20 -2.14
C LEU A 67 21.90 19.63 -2.13
N LYS A 68 21.31 20.49 -2.97
CA LYS A 68 21.55 21.94 -2.90
C LYS A 68 20.92 22.49 -1.61
N PRO A 69 21.70 23.08 -0.70
CA PRO A 69 21.15 23.66 0.53
C PRO A 69 20.35 24.94 0.23
N PRO A 70 19.27 25.23 0.97
CA PRO A 70 18.66 26.55 0.94
C PRO A 70 19.63 27.59 1.54
N PRO A 71 19.50 28.87 1.17
CA PRO A 71 20.38 29.92 1.72
C PRO A 71 20.19 30.10 3.23
N MET A 72 18.95 29.91 3.72
CA MET A 72 18.59 30.06 5.12
C MET A 72 17.60 28.97 5.54
N LEU A 73 17.71 28.54 6.80
CA LEU A 73 16.76 27.65 7.45
C LEU A 73 15.85 28.41 8.41
N LEU A 74 14.57 28.04 8.41
CA LEU A 74 13.60 28.37 9.44
C LEU A 74 13.76 27.34 10.57
N VAL A 75 14.19 27.78 11.74
CA VAL A 75 14.50 26.88 12.86
C VAL A 75 13.52 27.10 13.99
N ASP A 76 12.74 26.07 14.31
CA ASP A 76 11.96 26.02 15.54
C ASP A 76 12.92 25.71 16.71
N VAL A 77 13.05 26.64 17.65
CA VAL A 77 13.97 26.52 18.79
C VAL A 77 13.17 26.16 20.03
N HIS A 78 13.43 24.97 20.58
CA HIS A 78 12.80 24.48 21.80
C HIS A 78 13.76 24.61 22.97
N TYR A 79 13.50 25.57 23.86
CA TYR A 79 14.23 25.66 25.12
C TYR A 79 13.71 24.60 26.08
N VAL A 80 14.58 23.68 26.48
CA VAL A 80 14.24 22.52 27.32
C VAL A 80 15.08 22.53 28.59
N ARG A 81 14.56 21.94 29.66
CA ARG A 81 15.18 21.93 30.99
C ARG A 81 16.22 20.83 31.13
N SER A 82 16.08 19.75 30.36
CA SER A 82 16.94 18.57 30.47
C SER A 82 17.10 17.84 29.14
N VAL A 83 18.08 16.93 29.10
CA VAL A 83 18.29 16.03 27.96
C VAL A 83 17.09 15.09 27.77
N ASP A 84 16.42 14.68 28.84
CA ASP A 84 15.24 13.81 28.73
C ASP A 84 14.05 14.55 28.10
N GLU A 85 13.85 15.82 28.39
CA GLU A 85 12.84 16.64 27.71
C GLU A 85 13.18 16.82 26.22
N ALA A 86 14.46 17.04 25.88
CA ALA A 86 14.89 17.02 24.47
C ALA A 86 14.57 15.68 23.78
N ARG A 87 14.72 14.56 24.49
CA ARG A 87 14.38 13.22 23.97
C ARG A 87 12.89 13.08 23.69
N GLU A 88 12.05 13.56 24.59
CA GLU A 88 10.59 13.53 24.41
C GLU A 88 10.19 14.38 23.20
N ARG A 89 10.73 15.59 23.08
CA ARG A 89 10.53 16.43 21.89
C ARG A 89 10.99 15.77 20.61
N TYR A 90 12.15 15.11 20.61
CA TYR A 90 12.62 14.37 19.44
C TYR A 90 11.61 13.29 19.00
N ARG A 91 11.01 12.57 19.95
CA ARG A 91 10.00 11.54 19.65
C ARG A 91 8.75 12.11 18.98
N GLU A 92 8.36 13.35 19.28
CA GLU A 92 7.23 14.02 18.63
C GLU A 92 7.49 14.23 17.12
N TYR A 93 8.73 14.50 16.72
CA TYR A 93 9.12 14.67 15.31
C TYR A 93 9.30 13.33 14.57
N ASP A 94 9.62 12.26 15.28
CA ASP A 94 9.91 10.93 14.72
C ASP A 94 8.77 9.92 14.92
N ALA A 95 7.60 10.39 15.39
CA ALA A 95 6.43 9.59 15.74
C ALA A 95 5.87 8.85 14.51
N PRO A 96 5.92 7.51 14.47
CA PRO A 96 5.36 6.71 13.38
C PRO A 96 3.85 6.94 13.18
N GLU A 97 3.14 7.35 14.23
CA GLU A 97 1.71 7.64 14.22
C GLU A 97 1.34 8.85 13.35
N ALA A 98 2.28 9.77 13.12
CA ALA A 98 2.09 10.91 12.23
C ALA A 98 2.37 10.57 10.76
N ALA A 99 2.96 9.40 10.48
CA ALA A 99 3.24 8.98 9.11
C ALA A 99 1.96 8.45 8.45
N GLU A 100 1.62 9.03 7.30
CA GLU A 100 0.52 8.56 6.46
C GLU A 100 0.67 7.07 6.16
N THR A 101 -0.33 6.28 6.57
CA THR A 101 -0.29 4.83 6.39
C THR A 101 -0.73 4.45 4.97
N ALA A 102 -0.52 3.19 4.60
CA ALA A 102 -1.10 2.66 3.36
C ALA A 102 -2.65 2.63 3.41
N GLY A 103 -3.24 2.48 4.60
CA GLY A 103 -4.68 2.52 4.79
C GLY A 103 -5.25 3.92 4.54
N ASP A 104 -4.57 4.96 5.03
CA ASP A 104 -4.99 6.35 4.83
C ASP A 104 -5.01 6.72 3.35
N ARG A 105 -3.98 6.33 2.60
CA ARG A 105 -3.92 6.53 1.14
C ARG A 105 -5.04 5.82 0.38
N VAL A 106 -5.41 4.61 0.80
CA VAL A 106 -6.58 3.92 0.21
C VAL A 106 -7.87 4.64 0.59
N PHE A 107 -8.02 5.06 1.84
CA PHE A 107 -9.21 5.78 2.28
C PHE A 107 -9.39 7.12 1.55
N GLU A 108 -8.30 7.87 1.35
CA GLU A 108 -8.28 9.07 0.52
C GLU A 108 -8.72 8.74 -0.92
N ALA A 109 -8.10 7.75 -1.56
CA ALA A 109 -8.47 7.33 -2.91
C ALA A 109 -9.94 6.90 -3.04
N LEU A 110 -10.47 6.15 -2.06
CA LEU A 110 -11.88 5.77 -2.02
C LEU A 110 -12.80 7.00 -1.85
N ARG A 111 -12.37 8.02 -1.09
CA ARG A 111 -13.13 9.26 -0.93
C ARG A 111 -13.17 10.03 -2.24
N GLU A 112 -12.03 10.19 -2.91
CA GLU A 112 -11.93 10.86 -4.22
C GLU A 112 -12.79 10.15 -5.27
N ALA A 113 -12.82 8.81 -5.26
CA ALA A 113 -13.67 8.02 -6.13
C ALA A 113 -15.17 8.03 -5.73
N GLY A 114 -15.56 8.71 -4.66
CA GLY A 114 -16.95 8.77 -4.19
C GLY A 114 -17.49 7.46 -3.61
N LEU A 115 -16.62 6.59 -3.11
CA LEU A 115 -16.97 5.26 -2.56
C LEU A 115 -17.10 5.23 -1.03
N VAL A 116 -16.62 6.27 -0.34
CA VAL A 116 -16.80 6.37 1.12
C VAL A 116 -18.28 6.53 1.44
N GLY A 117 -18.79 5.66 2.33
CA GLY A 117 -20.22 5.61 2.69
C GLY A 117 -21.07 4.74 1.76
N VAL A 118 -20.56 4.35 0.60
CA VAL A 118 -21.25 3.45 -0.34
C VAL A 118 -21.13 1.98 0.10
N PHE A 119 -20.00 1.61 0.69
CA PHE A 119 -19.77 0.23 1.14
C PHE A 119 -20.65 -0.17 2.32
N SER A 120 -21.31 -1.30 2.16
CA SER A 120 -22.13 -1.97 3.18
C SER A 120 -21.27 -2.76 4.17
N SER A 121 -20.23 -3.46 3.69
CA SER A 121 -19.45 -4.37 4.53
C SER A 121 -18.49 -3.60 5.45
N SER A 122 -18.34 -4.06 6.69
CA SER A 122 -17.32 -3.52 7.61
C SER A 122 -15.89 -3.81 7.12
N PHE A 123 -15.73 -4.83 6.28
CA PHE A 123 -14.47 -5.19 5.65
C PHE A 123 -13.99 -4.09 4.71
N MET A 124 -14.83 -3.65 3.77
CA MET A 124 -14.47 -2.64 2.78
C MET A 124 -14.36 -1.24 3.41
N ARG A 125 -15.23 -0.91 4.38
CA ARG A 125 -15.18 0.38 5.11
C ARG A 125 -13.86 0.65 5.84
N ARG A 126 -13.10 -0.39 6.21
CA ARG A 126 -11.79 -0.24 6.89
C ARG A 126 -10.64 0.12 5.95
N ALA A 127 -10.84 0.10 4.63
CA ALA A 127 -9.82 0.44 3.62
C ALA A 127 -8.47 -0.33 3.73
N ALA A 128 -8.45 -1.47 4.44
CA ALA A 128 -7.24 -2.26 4.69
C ALA A 128 -6.89 -3.21 3.52
N ILE A 129 -6.91 -2.70 2.28
CA ILE A 129 -6.78 -3.48 1.03
C ILE A 129 -5.67 -3.00 0.10
N ALA A 130 -4.81 -2.07 0.54
CA ALA A 130 -3.75 -1.48 -0.28
C ALA A 130 -2.88 -2.52 -1.02
N ARG A 131 -2.47 -3.59 -0.32
CA ARG A 131 -1.67 -4.65 -0.93
C ARG A 131 -2.47 -5.48 -1.94
N ALA A 132 -3.75 -5.71 -1.69
CA ALA A 132 -4.60 -6.45 -2.62
C ALA A 132 -4.83 -5.65 -3.91
N LEU A 133 -5.07 -4.34 -3.79
CA LEU A 133 -5.14 -3.40 -4.93
C LEU A 133 -3.85 -3.45 -5.75
N PHE A 134 -2.69 -3.35 -5.10
CA PHE A 134 -1.40 -3.46 -5.79
C PHE A 134 -1.24 -4.81 -6.50
N LEU A 135 -1.60 -5.93 -5.87
CA LEU A 135 -1.48 -7.25 -6.50
C LEU A 135 -2.43 -7.41 -7.69
N ALA A 136 -3.64 -6.84 -7.62
CA ALA A 136 -4.63 -6.93 -8.68
C ALA A 136 -4.29 -6.03 -9.88
N THR A 137 -3.83 -4.80 -9.63
CA THR A 137 -3.64 -3.77 -10.67
C THR A 137 -2.17 -3.62 -11.09
N GLY A 138 -1.23 -3.87 -10.17
CA GLY A 138 0.18 -3.51 -10.28
C GLY A 138 0.50 -2.05 -9.95
N MET A 139 -0.50 -1.25 -9.57
CA MET A 139 -0.34 0.19 -9.33
C MET A 139 0.08 0.48 -7.89
N THR A 140 1.09 1.33 -7.74
CA THR A 140 1.54 1.85 -6.43
C THR A 140 0.79 3.11 -6.01
N ASP A 141 0.23 3.84 -6.97
CA ASP A 141 -0.67 4.96 -6.72
C ASP A 141 -2.08 4.44 -6.44
N MET A 142 -2.56 4.64 -5.21
CA MET A 142 -3.85 4.14 -4.76
C MET A 142 -5.04 4.83 -5.45
N ARG A 143 -4.88 6.08 -5.92
CA ARG A 143 -5.95 6.80 -6.64
C ARG A 143 -6.25 6.10 -7.95
N HIS A 144 -5.21 5.87 -8.75
CA HIS A 144 -5.30 5.12 -10.00
C HIS A 144 -5.75 3.67 -9.78
N ALA A 145 -5.23 3.02 -8.72
CA ALA A 145 -5.61 1.65 -8.40
C ALA A 145 -7.10 1.52 -8.07
N VAL A 146 -7.64 2.42 -7.24
CA VAL A 146 -9.07 2.43 -6.87
C VAL A 146 -9.94 2.75 -8.07
N GLU A 147 -9.59 3.78 -8.85
CA GLU A 147 -10.39 4.22 -9.99
C GLU A 147 -10.51 3.12 -11.04
N SER A 148 -9.39 2.47 -11.37
CA SER A 148 -9.36 1.41 -12.38
C SER A 148 -10.13 0.14 -12.00
N CYS A 149 -10.42 -0.09 -10.71
CA CYS A 149 -11.18 -1.25 -10.27
C CYS A 149 -12.44 -0.88 -9.46
N LYS A 150 -12.98 0.33 -9.66
CA LYS A 150 -14.13 0.87 -8.92
C LYS A 150 -15.34 -0.07 -8.90
N LEU A 151 -15.74 -0.58 -10.06
CA LEU A 151 -16.85 -1.53 -10.19
C LEU A 151 -16.54 -2.86 -9.48
N ALA A 152 -15.31 -3.37 -9.60
CA ALA A 152 -14.88 -4.59 -8.93
C ALA A 152 -14.90 -4.45 -7.40
N LEU A 153 -14.59 -3.27 -6.85
CA LEU A 153 -14.69 -3.00 -5.41
C LEU A 153 -16.13 -3.06 -4.90
N LEU A 154 -17.08 -2.53 -5.68
CA LEU A 154 -18.52 -2.59 -5.36
C LEU A 154 -19.07 -4.02 -5.44
N LEU A 155 -18.66 -4.77 -6.45
CA LEU A 155 -19.02 -6.18 -6.59
C LEU A 155 -18.44 -7.02 -5.44
N LEU A 156 -17.18 -6.76 -5.05
CA LEU A 156 -16.57 -7.39 -3.89
C LEU A 156 -17.32 -7.07 -2.60
N ASP A 157 -17.70 -5.80 -2.36
CA ASP A 157 -18.49 -5.43 -1.18
C ASP A 157 -19.82 -6.20 -1.11
N SER A 158 -20.47 -6.39 -2.27
CA SER A 158 -21.74 -7.13 -2.43
C SER A 158 -21.63 -8.64 -2.21
N VAL A 159 -20.41 -9.18 -2.08
CA VAL A 159 -20.16 -10.57 -1.64
C VAL A 159 -20.14 -10.66 -0.11
N GLU A 160 -20.03 -9.53 0.59
CA GLU A 160 -19.83 -9.43 2.04
C GLU A 160 -18.59 -10.20 2.53
N PRO A 161 -17.39 -9.76 2.11
CA PRO A 161 -16.15 -10.46 2.41
C PRO A 161 -15.85 -10.46 3.91
N THR A 162 -15.33 -11.59 4.40
CA THR A 162 -14.93 -11.76 5.80
C THR A 162 -13.44 -12.07 5.90
N ARG A 163 -12.78 -11.53 6.92
CA ARG A 163 -11.32 -11.71 7.12
C ARG A 163 -10.83 -13.17 7.11
N PRO A 164 -11.54 -14.16 7.68
CA PRO A 164 -11.04 -15.54 7.68
C PRO A 164 -10.93 -16.17 6.28
N LEU A 165 -11.72 -15.71 5.32
CA LEU A 165 -11.76 -16.24 3.95
C LEU A 165 -11.05 -15.30 2.97
N PHE A 166 -11.38 -14.00 3.03
CA PHE A 166 -10.87 -12.96 2.13
C PHE A 166 -9.58 -12.34 2.67
N ARG A 167 -8.50 -13.13 2.67
CA ARG A 167 -7.14 -12.62 2.86
C ARG A 167 -6.64 -11.87 1.62
N THR A 168 -5.54 -11.14 1.75
CA THR A 168 -4.99 -10.25 0.71
C THR A 168 -4.94 -10.86 -0.70
N GLY A 169 -4.38 -12.06 -0.87
CA GLY A 169 -4.30 -12.73 -2.18
C GLY A 169 -5.67 -13.18 -2.71
N ILE A 170 -6.62 -13.52 -1.84
CA ILE A 170 -7.99 -13.86 -2.25
C ILE A 170 -8.75 -12.60 -2.66
N VAL A 171 -8.61 -11.50 -1.92
CA VAL A 171 -9.17 -10.19 -2.30
C VAL A 171 -8.62 -9.77 -3.66
N ALA A 172 -7.32 -9.88 -3.88
CA ALA A 172 -6.70 -9.53 -5.16
C ALA A 172 -7.23 -10.41 -6.30
N ALA A 173 -7.33 -11.73 -6.11
CA ALA A 173 -7.90 -12.62 -7.12
C ALA A 173 -9.38 -12.29 -7.42
N ALA A 174 -10.18 -11.97 -6.39
CA ALA A 174 -11.58 -11.57 -6.58
C ALA A 174 -11.69 -10.26 -7.36
N LEU A 175 -10.86 -9.26 -7.05
CA LEU A 175 -10.84 -8.01 -7.81
C LEU A 175 -10.47 -8.24 -9.28
N VAL A 176 -9.46 -9.06 -9.55
CA VAL A 176 -9.06 -9.42 -10.93
C VAL A 176 -10.18 -10.11 -11.68
N ASP A 177 -10.84 -11.07 -11.03
CA ASP A 177 -11.95 -11.81 -11.61
C ASP A 177 -13.18 -10.93 -11.87
N PHE A 178 -13.51 -10.02 -10.95
CA PHE A 178 -14.58 -9.03 -11.16
C PHE A 178 -14.23 -8.01 -12.26
N MET A 179 -12.97 -7.60 -12.40
CA MET A 179 -12.56 -6.78 -13.54
C MET A 179 -12.70 -7.54 -14.87
N ALA A 180 -12.40 -8.84 -14.88
CA ALA A 180 -12.46 -9.68 -16.07
C ALA A 180 -13.89 -10.06 -16.51
N ARG A 181 -14.76 -10.38 -15.54
CA ARG A 181 -16.07 -11.01 -15.81
C ARG A 181 -17.26 -10.25 -15.23
N GLY A 182 -17.03 -9.13 -14.55
CA GLY A 182 -18.11 -8.33 -13.95
C GLY A 182 -18.99 -9.15 -13.01
N SER A 183 -20.30 -8.96 -13.09
CA SER A 183 -21.29 -9.65 -12.25
C SER A 183 -21.30 -11.18 -12.41
N ASP A 184 -20.81 -11.72 -13.53
CA ASP A 184 -20.80 -13.18 -13.77
C ASP A 184 -19.86 -13.92 -12.81
N ALA A 185 -18.91 -13.20 -12.19
CA ALA A 185 -18.06 -13.73 -11.15
C ALA A 185 -18.78 -13.89 -9.78
N MET A 186 -19.92 -13.22 -9.56
CA MET A 186 -20.55 -13.16 -8.24
C MET A 186 -20.99 -14.52 -7.70
N LEU A 187 -21.47 -15.42 -8.56
CA LEU A 187 -21.95 -16.74 -8.14
C LEU A 187 -20.83 -17.54 -7.46
N PHE A 188 -19.63 -17.54 -8.06
CA PHE A 188 -18.46 -18.21 -7.48
C PHE A 188 -18.08 -17.62 -6.12
N TRP A 189 -17.92 -16.30 -6.06
CA TRP A 189 -17.44 -15.64 -4.84
C TRP A 189 -18.45 -15.69 -3.69
N ARG A 190 -19.75 -15.66 -3.99
CA ARG A 190 -20.81 -15.89 -3.00
C ARG A 190 -20.78 -17.32 -2.49
N ALA A 191 -20.68 -18.32 -3.38
CA ALA A 191 -20.56 -19.72 -2.98
C ALA A 191 -19.31 -19.98 -2.13
N TYR A 192 -18.18 -19.35 -2.48
CA TYR A 192 -16.96 -19.39 -1.68
C TYR A 192 -17.17 -18.76 -0.29
N ARG A 193 -17.74 -17.55 -0.23
CA ARG A 193 -18.03 -16.83 1.02
C ARG A 193 -18.96 -17.63 1.93
N SER A 194 -19.99 -18.26 1.38
CA SER A 194 -20.98 -19.05 2.14
C SER A 194 -20.52 -20.49 2.41
N ARG A 195 -19.33 -20.89 1.96
CA ARG A 195 -18.84 -22.28 2.01
C ARG A 195 -19.83 -23.28 1.39
N ALA A 196 -20.51 -22.89 0.31
CA ALA A 196 -21.48 -23.72 -0.40
C ALA A 196 -20.83 -24.61 -1.49
N GLY A 197 -19.51 -24.81 -1.43
CA GLY A 197 -18.82 -25.71 -2.34
C GLY A 197 -19.13 -27.18 -2.03
N THR A 198 -18.96 -28.03 -3.04
CA THR A 198 -19.28 -29.47 -2.96
C THR A 198 -18.03 -30.32 -3.16
N LYS A 199 -17.96 -31.43 -2.41
CA LYS A 199 -17.00 -32.51 -2.62
C LYS A 199 -17.74 -33.84 -2.79
N ASN A 200 -17.46 -34.54 -3.88
CA ASN A 200 -18.00 -35.88 -4.15
C ASN A 200 -16.90 -36.78 -4.73
N GLU A 201 -17.26 -37.97 -5.21
CA GLU A 201 -16.35 -38.94 -5.83
C GLU A 201 -15.59 -38.37 -7.04
N SER A 202 -16.21 -37.46 -7.78
CA SER A 202 -15.58 -36.78 -8.93
C SER A 202 -14.60 -35.67 -8.53
N GLY A 203 -14.57 -35.29 -7.25
CA GLY A 203 -13.68 -34.28 -6.70
C GLY A 203 -14.43 -33.08 -6.12
N MET A 204 -13.70 -31.98 -5.93
CA MET A 204 -14.19 -30.73 -5.37
C MET A 204 -14.57 -29.77 -6.48
N ASP A 205 -15.67 -29.02 -6.34
CA ASP A 205 -15.86 -27.85 -7.19
C ASP A 205 -14.89 -26.71 -6.82
N GLY A 206 -14.94 -25.62 -7.59
CA GLY A 206 -14.04 -24.50 -7.41
C GLY A 206 -14.12 -23.84 -6.02
N PRO A 207 -15.31 -23.44 -5.53
CA PRO A 207 -15.45 -22.87 -4.20
C PRO A 207 -14.87 -23.75 -3.08
N GLU A 208 -15.18 -25.06 -3.08
CA GLU A 208 -14.62 -26.01 -2.10
C GLU A 208 -13.09 -26.15 -2.26
N ALA A 209 -12.60 -26.27 -3.50
CA ALA A 209 -11.15 -26.36 -3.75
C ALA A 209 -10.40 -25.12 -3.23
N LEU A 210 -10.92 -23.92 -3.48
CA LEU A 210 -10.32 -22.68 -3.00
C LEU A 210 -10.35 -22.59 -1.47
N ALA A 211 -11.45 -22.98 -0.84
CA ALA A 211 -11.56 -23.03 0.62
C ALA A 211 -10.46 -23.91 1.22
N ARG A 212 -10.21 -25.10 0.65
CA ARG A 212 -9.16 -26.00 1.10
C ARG A 212 -7.74 -25.47 0.88
N VAL A 213 -7.48 -24.76 -0.23
CA VAL A 213 -6.17 -24.10 -0.42
C VAL A 213 -5.91 -23.11 0.71
N VAL A 214 -6.90 -22.29 1.07
CA VAL A 214 -6.77 -21.29 2.14
C VAL A 214 -6.61 -21.96 3.51
N GLU A 215 -7.35 -23.05 3.77
CA GLU A 215 -7.22 -23.83 5.01
C GLU A 215 -5.84 -24.48 5.15
N ASN A 216 -5.31 -25.08 4.08
CA ASN A 216 -3.96 -25.66 4.07
C ASN A 216 -2.88 -24.60 4.33
N LEU A 217 -3.00 -23.42 3.73
CA LEU A 217 -2.08 -22.31 3.98
C LEU A 217 -2.12 -21.84 5.44
N ARG A 218 -3.32 -21.80 6.04
CA ARG A 218 -3.51 -21.42 7.44
C ARG A 218 -2.87 -22.45 8.37
N ALA A 219 -3.06 -23.74 8.09
CA ALA A 219 -2.49 -24.84 8.86
C ALA A 219 -0.95 -24.88 8.77
N ALA A 220 -0.38 -24.63 7.59
CA ALA A 220 1.06 -24.61 7.36
C ALA A 220 1.80 -23.45 8.05
N ARG A 221 1.06 -22.49 8.65
CA ARG A 221 1.61 -21.24 9.20
C ARG A 221 2.48 -20.46 8.22
N SER A 222 2.28 -20.64 6.91
CA SER A 222 2.91 -19.86 5.85
C SER A 222 2.27 -18.47 5.81
N TYR A 223 2.57 -17.65 6.82
CA TYR A 223 2.12 -16.29 6.96
C TYR A 223 3.20 -15.35 6.42
N GLY A 224 2.87 -14.57 5.39
CA GLY A 224 3.76 -13.55 4.88
C GLY A 224 3.48 -13.11 3.45
N GLY A 225 3.99 -11.94 3.09
CA GLY A 225 3.75 -11.33 1.77
C GLY A 225 4.27 -12.14 0.57
N ALA A 226 5.22 -13.05 0.78
CA ALA A 226 5.79 -13.90 -0.26
C ALA A 226 4.79 -14.91 -0.84
N ALA A 227 3.81 -15.36 -0.04
CA ALA A 227 2.81 -16.34 -0.47
C ALA A 227 1.58 -15.71 -1.16
N GLU A 228 1.42 -14.38 -1.12
CA GLU A 228 0.20 -13.73 -1.60
C GLU A 228 0.07 -13.79 -3.13
N MET A 229 1.14 -13.49 -3.89
CA MET A 229 1.07 -13.61 -5.36
C MET A 229 0.89 -15.06 -5.83
N PRO A 230 1.61 -16.06 -5.27
CA PRO A 230 1.31 -17.45 -5.54
C PRO A 230 -0.16 -17.84 -5.27
N LEU A 231 -0.74 -17.36 -4.17
CA LEU A 231 -2.15 -17.58 -3.85
C LEU A 231 -3.09 -16.95 -4.89
N VAL A 232 -2.79 -15.74 -5.37
CA VAL A 232 -3.58 -15.09 -6.44
C VAL A 232 -3.63 -15.98 -7.68
N ARG A 233 -2.48 -16.45 -8.16
CA ARG A 233 -2.39 -17.30 -9.37
C ARG A 233 -3.18 -18.60 -9.21
N THR A 234 -3.02 -19.25 -8.06
CA THR A 234 -3.76 -20.47 -7.73
C THR A 234 -5.28 -20.23 -7.67
N ALA A 235 -5.71 -19.13 -7.05
CA ALA A 235 -7.12 -18.78 -6.97
C ALA A 235 -7.71 -18.52 -8.36
N LEU A 236 -7.03 -17.76 -9.23
CA LEU A 236 -7.46 -17.50 -10.60
C LEU A 236 -7.56 -18.79 -11.43
N THR A 237 -6.63 -19.73 -11.25
CA THR A 237 -6.72 -21.06 -11.87
C THR A 237 -7.96 -21.84 -11.43
N ILE A 238 -8.30 -21.79 -10.14
CA ILE A 238 -9.48 -22.48 -9.59
C ILE A 238 -10.77 -21.85 -10.12
N VAL A 239 -10.83 -20.51 -10.16
CA VAL A 239 -11.94 -19.74 -10.72
C VAL A 239 -12.15 -20.08 -12.20
N GLU A 240 -11.09 -20.05 -13.01
CA GLU A 240 -11.15 -20.38 -14.44
C GLU A 240 -11.59 -21.83 -14.66
N GLY A 241 -11.08 -22.76 -13.84
CA GLY A 241 -11.52 -24.15 -13.85
C GLY A 241 -13.02 -24.28 -13.53
N HIS A 242 -13.52 -23.56 -12.52
CA HIS A 242 -14.93 -23.60 -12.14
C HIS A 242 -15.85 -23.10 -13.25
N ALA A 243 -15.47 -22.00 -13.92
CA ALA A 243 -16.22 -21.48 -15.06
C ALA A 243 -16.32 -22.49 -16.22
N ARG A 244 -15.38 -23.46 -16.30
CA ARG A 244 -15.38 -24.58 -17.24
C ARG A 244 -15.93 -25.89 -16.64
N HIS A 245 -16.67 -25.81 -15.53
CA HIS A 245 -17.22 -26.95 -14.80
C HIS A 245 -16.19 -28.01 -14.37
N ARG A 246 -14.91 -27.62 -14.21
CA ARG A 246 -13.86 -28.51 -13.74
C ARG A 246 -14.05 -28.87 -12.28
N ARG A 247 -13.90 -30.16 -11.96
CA ARG A 247 -13.74 -30.65 -10.58
C ARG A 247 -12.27 -30.98 -10.28
N TRP A 248 -11.86 -30.76 -9.04
CA TRP A 248 -10.50 -30.91 -8.55
C TRP A 248 -10.41 -32.15 -7.66
N ARG A 249 -9.75 -33.22 -8.15
CA ARG A 249 -9.38 -34.37 -7.30
C ARG A 249 -8.20 -34.04 -6.38
N TYR A 250 -7.26 -33.25 -6.91
CA TYR A 250 -6.11 -32.71 -6.20
C TYR A 250 -6.11 -31.19 -6.31
N LEU A 251 -5.64 -30.51 -5.27
CA LEU A 251 -5.51 -29.06 -5.30
C LEU A 251 -4.36 -28.66 -6.24
N PRO A 252 -4.50 -27.55 -6.99
CA PRO A 252 -3.39 -27.00 -7.78
C PRO A 252 -2.22 -26.62 -6.86
N ARG A 253 -0.99 -26.68 -7.37
CA ARG A 253 0.17 -26.25 -6.56
C ARG A 253 0.09 -24.74 -6.35
N LEU A 254 0.58 -24.30 -5.20
CA LEU A 254 0.59 -22.89 -4.88
C LEU A 254 1.49 -22.13 -5.88
N GLY A 255 0.93 -21.11 -6.53
CA GLY A 255 1.59 -20.36 -7.59
C GLY A 255 1.32 -20.87 -9.00
N ASP A 256 0.68 -22.02 -9.19
CA ASP A 256 0.24 -22.45 -10.52
C ASP A 256 -0.86 -21.52 -11.02
N GLY A 257 -0.73 -21.04 -12.25
CA GLY A 257 -1.77 -20.24 -12.89
C GLY A 257 -1.30 -19.01 -13.63
N PRO A 258 -2.22 -18.30 -14.29
CA PRO A 258 -1.92 -17.02 -14.89
C PRO A 258 -1.60 -15.99 -13.81
N SER A 259 -0.72 -15.05 -14.13
CA SER A 259 -0.66 -13.79 -13.39
C SER A 259 -1.97 -13.00 -13.53
N PRO A 260 -2.24 -12.02 -12.64
CA PRO A 260 -3.38 -11.10 -12.81
C PRO A 260 -3.51 -10.50 -14.21
N GLU A 261 -2.38 -10.07 -14.77
CA GLU A 261 -2.33 -9.46 -16.09
C GLU A 261 -2.65 -10.46 -17.21
N GLU A 262 -2.07 -11.65 -17.16
CA GLU A 262 -2.38 -12.72 -18.13
C GLU A 262 -3.85 -13.13 -18.06
N TYR A 263 -4.42 -13.16 -16.85
CA TYR A 263 -5.83 -13.47 -16.64
C TYR A 263 -6.73 -12.41 -17.30
N LEU A 264 -6.52 -11.12 -17.00
CA LEU A 264 -7.28 -10.03 -17.62
C LEU A 264 -7.18 -10.07 -19.15
N ARG A 265 -5.98 -10.29 -19.68
CA ARG A 265 -5.73 -10.38 -21.13
C ARG A 265 -6.49 -11.53 -21.78
N ARG A 266 -6.55 -12.71 -21.14
CA ARG A 266 -7.34 -13.86 -21.64
C ARG A 266 -8.85 -13.55 -21.71
N HIS A 267 -9.32 -12.63 -20.87
CA HIS A 267 -10.70 -12.16 -20.84
C HIS A 267 -10.93 -10.88 -21.66
N GLY A 268 -9.97 -10.46 -22.49
CA GLY A 268 -10.11 -9.29 -23.36
C GLY A 268 -10.10 -7.96 -22.59
N VAL A 269 -9.66 -7.95 -21.34
CA VAL A 269 -9.56 -6.74 -20.51
C VAL A 269 -8.13 -6.22 -20.55
N ALA A 270 -7.96 -4.98 -21.03
CA ALA A 270 -6.69 -4.29 -20.99
C ALA A 270 -6.26 -4.08 -19.53
N ARG A 271 -4.96 -4.19 -19.26
CA ARG A 271 -4.45 -3.97 -17.91
C ARG A 271 -4.64 -2.49 -17.55
N PRO A 272 -5.19 -2.20 -16.36
CA PRO A 272 -5.11 -0.87 -15.79
C PRO A 272 -3.66 -0.33 -15.84
N GLY A 273 -3.45 0.83 -16.48
CA GLY A 273 -2.17 1.54 -16.47
C GLY A 273 -1.07 0.98 -17.39
N ALA A 274 -1.38 0.06 -18.31
CA ALA A 274 -0.44 -0.33 -19.37
C ALA A 274 -0.37 0.69 -20.53
N ASP A 275 -1.45 1.45 -20.75
CA ASP A 275 -1.51 2.52 -21.74
C ASP A 275 -1.74 3.87 -21.03
N ASP A 276 -0.70 4.72 -21.08
CA ASP A 276 -0.58 6.12 -20.64
C ASP A 276 -0.63 6.46 -19.13
N PRO A 277 0.41 7.13 -18.56
CA PRO A 277 0.19 7.99 -17.41
C PRO A 277 -0.73 9.14 -17.84
N PRO A 278 -1.70 9.58 -17.01
CA PRO A 278 -2.49 10.76 -17.37
C PRO A 278 -1.53 11.93 -17.61
N ARG A 279 -1.53 12.46 -18.83
CA ARG A 279 -0.96 13.77 -19.11
C ARG A 279 -1.76 14.74 -18.25
N VAL A 280 -1.13 15.24 -17.19
CA VAL A 280 -1.59 16.43 -16.49
C VAL A 280 -1.80 17.49 -17.58
N PRO A 281 -3.03 18.02 -17.78
CA PRO A 281 -3.22 19.08 -18.75
C PRO A 281 -2.25 20.20 -18.37
N ALA A 282 -1.40 20.58 -19.33
CA ALA A 282 -0.54 21.73 -19.19
C ALA A 282 -1.42 22.89 -18.71
N ARG A 283 -1.05 23.48 -17.58
CA ARG A 283 -1.72 24.64 -17.01
C ARG A 283 -2.01 25.63 -18.15
N LEU A 284 -3.25 26.12 -18.19
CA LEU A 284 -3.58 27.35 -18.88
C LEU A 284 -2.57 28.40 -18.42
N GLU A 285 -1.61 28.72 -19.28
CA GLU A 285 -0.84 29.94 -19.15
C GLU A 285 -1.84 31.09 -19.25
N SER A 286 -1.85 31.88 -18.18
CA SER A 286 -2.51 33.16 -18.05
C SER A 286 -2.35 33.97 -19.34
N SER A 287 -3.47 34.20 -20.03
CA SER A 287 -3.58 35.34 -20.94
C SER A 287 -3.67 36.60 -20.10
N SER A 288 -2.89 37.59 -20.54
CA SER A 288 -2.81 38.97 -20.08
C SER A 288 -4.15 39.69 -20.04
#